data_AF-A0A9W6JVH3-F1
#
_entry.id   AF-A0A9W6JVH3-F1
#
_cell.length_a   1.000
_cell.length_b   1.000
_cell.length_c   1.000
_cell.angle_alpha   90.00
_cell.angle_beta   90.00
_cell.angle_gamma   90.00
#
_symmetry.space_group_name_H-M   'P 1'
#
loop_
_entity.id
_entity.type
_entity.pdbx_description
1 polymer ?
#
loop_
_entity_poly.entity_id
_entity_poly.type
_entity_poly.pdbx_seq_one_letter_code
_entity_poly.pdbx_strand_id
1 'polypeptide(L)'
;MHPLAFFSLGMSMARLGLDAQVVIAERMNRLARGDFAAGVEATRMVTEKALAMGEVNARLARAAAAGTLDKVGPEIVRFYGRKVRANRRRLGK
;
A
#
# COMPACT_ATOMS: atom_id res chain seq x y z
N MET A 1 -4.56 -10.36 -25.60
CA MET A 1 -4.79 -10.28 -24.13
C MET A 1 -6.06 -11.05 -23.82
N HIS A 2 -6.03 -12.05 -22.92
CA HIS A 2 -7.14 -12.99 -22.73
C HIS A 2 -8.27 -12.35 -21.89
N PRO A 3 -9.54 -12.31 -22.36
CA PRO A 3 -10.65 -11.64 -21.66
C PRO A 3 -10.96 -12.24 -20.27
N LEU A 4 -10.73 -13.55 -20.11
CA LEU A 4 -10.87 -14.23 -18.83
C LEU A 4 -9.86 -13.74 -17.78
N ALA A 5 -8.66 -13.31 -18.21
CA ALA A 5 -7.64 -12.78 -17.30
C ALA A 5 -8.04 -11.43 -16.72
N PHE A 6 -8.73 -10.59 -17.50
CA PHE A 6 -9.29 -9.33 -17.00
C PHE A 6 -10.42 -9.56 -16.00
N PHE A 7 -11.31 -10.53 -16.25
CA PHE A 7 -12.37 -10.88 -15.32
C PHE A 7 -11.82 -11.43 -13.99
N SER A 8 -10.85 -12.36 -14.04
CA SER A 8 -10.21 -12.90 -12.84
C SER A 8 -9.45 -11.84 -12.05
N LEU A 9 -8.79 -10.90 -12.75
CA LEU A 9 -8.14 -9.76 -12.11
C LEU A 9 -9.17 -8.85 -11.43
N GLY A 10 -10.29 -8.55 -12.10
CA GLY A 10 -11.38 -7.76 -11.54
C GLY A 10 -11.95 -8.37 -10.26
N MET A 11 -12.22 -9.68 -10.26
CA MET A 11 -12.67 -10.42 -9.07
C MET A 11 -11.64 -10.39 -7.94
N SER A 12 -10.34 -10.51 -8.26
CA SER A 12 -9.26 -10.43 -7.28
C SER A 12 -9.17 -9.03 -6.65
N MET A 13 -9.35 -7.98 -7.45
CA MET A 13 -9.39 -6.59 -6.98
C MET A 13 -10.64 -6.29 -6.15
N ALA A 14 -11.80 -6.84 -6.52
CA ALA A 14 -13.03 -6.70 -5.74
C ALA A 14 -12.88 -7.34 -4.35
N ARG A 15 -12.30 -8.55 -4.27
CA ARG A 15 -12.01 -9.21 -3.00
C ARG A 15 -11.01 -8.43 -2.15
N LEU A 16 -9.92 -7.94 -2.77
CA LEU A 16 -8.96 -7.07 -2.10
C LEU A 16 -9.63 -5.80 -1.54
N GLY A 17 -10.56 -5.21 -2.29
CA GLY A 17 -11.36 -4.06 -1.86
C GLY A 17 -12.20 -4.37 -0.63
N LEU A 18 -12.89 -5.52 -0.61
CA LEU A 18 -13.68 -5.96 0.56
C LEU A 18 -12.80 -6.20 1.79
N ASP A 19 -11.67 -6.90 1.63
CA ASP A 19 -10.71 -7.14 2.71
C ASP A 19 -10.18 -5.82 3.28
N ALA A 20 -9.94 -4.82 2.42
CA ALA A 20 -9.54 -3.48 2.84
C ALA A 20 -10.63 -2.78 3.67
N GLN A 21 -11.91 -2.91 3.31
CA GLN A 21 -13.03 -2.33 4.08
C GLN A 21 -13.14 -2.93 5.48
N VAL A 22 -12.97 -4.25 5.63
CA VAL A 22 -12.97 -4.90 6.95
C VAL A 22 -11.87 -4.33 7.85
N VAL A 23 -10.66 -4.16 7.31
CA VAL A 23 -9.54 -3.58 8.07
C VAL A 23 -9.80 -2.12 8.47
N ILE A 24 -10.45 -1.34 7.60
CA ILE A 24 -10.85 0.05 7.91
C ILE A 24 -11.90 0.06 9.03
N ALA A 25 -12.93 -0.79 8.94
CA ALA A 25 -13.96 -0.92 9.96
C ALA A 25 -13.40 -1.31 11.33
N GLU A 26 -12.50 -2.30 11.38
CA GLU A 26 -11.80 -2.69 12.62
C GLU A 26 -11.03 -1.52 13.23
N ARG A 27 -10.33 -0.73 12.42
CA ARG A 27 -9.60 0.45 12.89
C ARG A 27 -10.55 1.54 13.42
N MET A 28 -11.66 1.79 12.73
CA MET A 28 -12.68 2.73 13.21
C MET A 28 -13.31 2.26 14.52
N ASN A 29 -13.56 0.96 14.68
CA ASN A 29 -14.10 0.38 15.91
C ASN A 29 -13.11 0.52 17.08
N ARG A 30 -11.81 0.23 16.86
CA ARG A 30 -10.77 0.43 17.88
C ARG A 30 -10.66 1.92 18.28
N LEU A 31 -10.72 2.83 17.30
CA LEU A 31 -10.73 4.27 17.55
C LEU A 31 -11.97 4.70 18.36
N ALA A 32 -13.16 4.21 17.98
CA ALA A 32 -14.43 4.51 18.65
C ALA A 32 -14.48 4.01 20.10
N ARG A 33 -13.75 2.94 20.41
CA ARG A 33 -13.56 2.42 21.78
C ARG A 33 -12.55 3.23 22.61
N GLY A 34 -11.99 4.31 22.06
CA GLY A 34 -11.03 5.15 22.75
C GLY A 34 -9.61 4.59 22.82
N ASP A 35 -9.25 3.61 21.98
CA ASP A 35 -7.88 3.08 21.93
C ASP A 35 -6.93 4.11 21.30
N PHE A 36 -6.31 4.94 22.14
CA PHE A 36 -5.35 5.97 21.73
C PHE A 36 -4.16 5.38 20.95
N ALA A 37 -3.71 4.17 21.29
CA ALA A 37 -2.61 3.50 20.61
C ALA A 37 -3.00 3.11 19.17
N ALA A 38 -4.27 2.73 18.95
CA ALA A 38 -4.79 2.48 17.61
C ALA A 38 -4.79 3.74 16.73
N GLY A 39 -5.12 4.91 17.29
CA GLY A 39 -5.10 6.19 16.59
C GLY A 39 -3.69 6.64 16.19
N VAL A 40 -2.71 6.48 17.09
CA VAL A 40 -1.30 6.79 16.82
C VAL A 40 -0.73 5.88 15.72
N GLU A 41 -1.00 4.57 15.80
CA GLU A 41 -0.52 3.63 14.78
C GLU A 41 -1.24 3.82 13.43
N ALA A 42 -2.52 4.18 13.42
CA ALA A 42 -3.23 4.53 12.19
C ALA A 42 -2.60 5.76 11.50
N THR A 43 -2.35 6.82 12.25
CA THR A 43 -1.65 8.02 11.75
C THR A 43 -0.30 7.65 11.18
N ARG A 44 0.50 6.86 11.91
CA ARG A 44 1.80 6.38 11.45
C ARG A 44 1.71 5.61 10.13
N MET A 45 0.76 4.68 10.01
CA MET A 45 0.55 3.89 8.80
C MET A 45 0.10 4.73 7.59
N VAL A 46 -0.60 5.83 7.80
CA VAL A 46 -0.99 6.77 6.74
C VAL A 46 0.22 7.59 6.30
N THR A 47 0.97 8.15 7.27
CA THR A 47 2.21 8.90 6.99
C THR A 47 3.22 8.05 6.23
N GLU A 48 3.41 6.79 6.61
CA GLU A 48 4.30 5.87 5.91
C GLU A 48 3.88 5.62 4.44
N LYS A 49 2.58 5.56 4.15
CA LYS A 49 2.07 5.42 2.77
C LYS A 49 2.29 6.70 1.97
N ALA A 50 2.00 7.87 2.54
CA ALA A 50 2.19 9.16 1.90
C ALA A 50 3.68 9.38 1.53
N LEU A 51 4.59 9.08 2.47
CA LEU A 51 6.04 9.14 2.23
C LEU A 51 6.48 8.16 1.14
N ALA A 52 5.96 6.92 1.17
CA ALA A 52 6.28 5.93 0.14
C ALA A 52 5.80 6.35 -1.26
N MET A 53 4.62 6.96 -1.36
CA MET A 53 4.11 7.52 -2.61
C MET A 53 4.99 8.68 -3.12
N GLY A 54 5.38 9.60 -2.24
CA GLY A 54 6.28 10.71 -2.61
C GLY A 54 7.62 10.20 -3.15
N GLU A 55 8.20 9.19 -2.51
CA GLU A 55 9.47 8.61 -2.94
C GLU A 55 9.36 7.85 -4.27
N VAL A 56 8.23 7.19 -4.52
CA VAL A 56 7.95 6.53 -5.81
C VAL A 56 7.74 7.57 -6.92
N ASN A 57 7.01 8.64 -6.66
CA ASN A 57 6.84 9.74 -7.62
C ASN A 57 8.18 10.40 -7.95
N ALA A 58 9.05 10.60 -6.96
CA ALA A 58 10.39 11.12 -7.19
C ALA A 58 11.24 10.19 -8.06
N ARG A 59 11.17 8.86 -7.84
CA ARG A 59 11.86 7.86 -8.67
C ARG A 59 11.33 7.85 -10.10
N LEU A 60 10.00 7.91 -10.27
CA LEU A 60 9.36 8.00 -11.58
C LEU A 60 9.75 9.28 -12.33
N ALA A 61 9.74 10.44 -11.66
CA ALA A 61 10.14 11.70 -12.25
C ALA A 61 11.61 11.69 -12.71
N ARG A 62 12.51 11.13 -11.89
CA ARG A 62 13.92 10.95 -12.26
C ARG A 62 14.09 10.01 -13.44
N ALA A 63 13.38 8.88 -13.44
CA ALA A 63 13.42 7.92 -14.54
C ALA A 63 12.87 8.52 -15.84
N ALA A 64 11.80 9.33 -15.75
CA ALA A 64 11.24 10.06 -16.89
C ALA A 64 12.24 11.06 -17.46
N ALA A 65 12.86 11.89 -16.60
CA ALA A 65 13.88 12.85 -17.02
C ALA A 65 15.11 12.17 -17.66
N ALA A 66 15.44 10.95 -17.22
CA ALA A 66 16.53 10.15 -17.77
C ALA A 66 16.13 9.24 -18.95
N GLY A 67 14.86 9.23 -19.38
CA GLY A 67 14.37 8.36 -20.46
C GLY A 67 14.43 6.85 -20.15
N THR A 68 14.31 6.46 -18.88
CA THR A 68 14.48 5.07 -18.39
C THR A 68 13.25 4.53 -17.62
N LEU A 69 12.06 5.04 -17.95
CA LEU A 69 10.80 4.62 -17.31
C LEU A 69 10.52 3.12 -17.42
N ASP A 70 10.97 2.48 -18.49
CA ASP A 70 10.87 1.03 -18.72
C ASP A 70 11.65 0.21 -17.67
N LYS A 71 12.66 0.80 -17.03
CA LYS A 71 13.59 0.10 -16.11
C LYS A 71 13.31 0.34 -14.64
N VAL A 72 12.47 1.31 -14.28
CA VAL A 72 12.25 1.73 -12.88
C VAL A 72 11.27 0.82 -12.12
N GLY A 73 10.46 0.03 -12.83
CA GLY A 73 9.44 -0.87 -12.24
C GLY A 73 9.98 -1.82 -11.16
N PRO A 74 11.02 -2.63 -11.43
CA PRO A 74 11.60 -3.54 -10.44
C PRO A 74 12.10 -2.83 -9.16
N GLU A 75 12.63 -1.62 -9.31
CA GLU A 75 13.11 -0.83 -8.17
C GLU A 75 11.96 -0.39 -7.26
N ILE A 76 10.86 0.08 -7.84
CA ILE A 76 9.64 0.46 -7.14
C ILE A 76 9.04 -0.74 -6.39
N VAL A 77 8.96 -1.90 -7.04
CA VAL A 77 8.46 -3.15 -6.42
C VAL A 77 9.33 -3.52 -5.21
N ARG A 78 10.66 -3.50 -5.37
CA ARG A 78 11.60 -3.80 -4.27
C ARG A 78 11.45 -2.81 -3.11
N PHE A 79 11.23 -1.53 -3.40
CA PHE A 79 11.00 -0.49 -2.40
C PHE A 79 9.71 -0.74 -1.60
N TYR A 80 8.58 -0.93 -2.29
CA TYR A 80 7.29 -1.24 -1.65
C TYR A 80 7.36 -2.52 -0.82
N GLY A 81 8.01 -3.57 -1.33
CA GLY A 81 8.20 -4.84 -0.62
C GLY A 81 8.90 -4.68 0.74
N ARG A 82 9.92 -3.79 0.83
CA ARG A 82 10.58 -3.49 2.11
C ARG A 82 9.64 -2.80 3.11
N LYS A 83 8.81 -1.85 2.65
CA LYS A 83 7.84 -1.14 3.50
C LYS A 83 6.75 -2.09 4.01
N VAL A 84 6.22 -2.95 3.15
CA VAL A 84 5.23 -3.98 3.52
C VAL A 84 5.82 -4.97 4.53
N ARG A 85 7.05 -5.46 4.32
CA ARG A 85 7.72 -6.37 5.26
C ARG A 85 7.92 -5.72 6.62
N ALA A 86 8.28 -4.43 6.66
CA ALA A 86 8.39 -3.68 7.90
C ALA A 86 7.04 -3.53 8.62
N ASN A 87 5.96 -3.24 7.87
CA ASN A 87 4.61 -3.14 8.41
C ASN A 87 4.13 -4.48 8.99
N ARG A 88 4.29 -5.58 8.25
CA ARG A 88 3.90 -6.93 8.69
C ARG A 88 4.64 -7.37 9.95
N ARG A 89 5.94 -7.08 10.07
CA ARG A 89 6.72 -7.38 11.30
C ARG A 89 6.22 -6.64 12.53
N ARG A 90 5.58 -5.48 12.37
CA ARG A 90 5.03 -4.71 13.48
C ARG A 90 3.62 -5.15 13.84
N LEU A 91 2.81 -5.53 12.85
CA LEU A 91 1.47 -6.08 13.08
C LEU A 91 1.47 -7.48 13.70
N GLY A 92 2.58 -8.21 13.60
CA GLY A 92 2.76 -9.51 14.27
C GLY A 92 3.31 -9.41 15.70
N LYS A 93 3.47 -8.20 16.24
CA LYS A 93 3.75 -7.93 17.66
C LYS A 93 2.48 -7.41 18.32
#